data_AF-A0A748ERU7-F1
#
_entry.id   AF-A0A748ERU7-F1
#
_cell.length_a   1.000
_cell.length_b   1.000
_cell.length_c   1.000
_cell.angle_alpha   90.00
_cell.angle_beta   90.00
_cell.angle_gamma   90.00
#
_symmetry.space_group_name_H-M   'P 1'
#
loop_
_entity.id
_entity.type
_entity.pdbx_description
1 polymer ?
#
loop_
_entity_poly.entity_id
_entity_poly.type
_entity_poly.pdbx_seq_one_letter_code
_entity_poly.pdbx_strand_id
1 'polypeptide(L)'
;MKKVIFSLALGTFGLGMAEFGIMGVLTELARDVGITIPAAGHMISFYAFGVVLGAAGGQIAFNLGSAIGAWCGGLMLTLGFAYHYVALPAALLSFSAMSSLLVYGRLKHKQPSVTPVAG
;
A
#
# COMPACT_ATOMS: atom_id res chain seq x y z
N MET A 1 -27.04 12.25 -2.11
CA MET A 1 -25.57 12.32 -2.35
C MET A 1 -25.17 11.18 -3.27
N LYS A 2 -24.19 11.36 -4.17
CA LYS A 2 -23.69 10.24 -5.01
C LYS A 2 -23.07 9.17 -4.09
N LYS A 3 -23.42 7.89 -4.29
CA LYS A 3 -22.91 6.74 -3.50
C LYS A 3 -21.37 6.73 -3.37
N VAL A 4 -20.68 7.20 -4.41
CA VAL A 4 -19.23 7.34 -4.46
C VAL A 4 -18.69 8.32 -3.40
N ILE A 5 -19.25 9.54 -3.32
CA ILE A 5 -18.78 10.56 -2.36
C ILE A 5 -18.97 10.07 -0.92
N PHE A 6 -20.10 9.41 -0.66
CA PHE A 6 -20.35 8.82 0.66
C PHE A 6 -19.34 7.71 1.00
N SER A 7 -19.03 6.82 0.06
CA SER A 7 -18.02 5.77 0.27
C SER A 7 -16.61 6.34 0.49
N LEU A 8 -16.23 7.39 -0.25
CA LEU A 8 -14.95 8.07 -0.06
C LEU A 8 -14.88 8.75 1.31
N ALA A 9 -15.93 9.47 1.70
CA ALA A 9 -16.00 10.13 3.00
C ALA A 9 -15.94 9.12 4.15
N LEU A 10 -16.64 7.98 4.03
CA LEU A 10 -16.60 6.93 5.05
C LEU A 10 -15.20 6.31 5.17
N GLY A 11 -14.51 6.11 4.05
CA GLY A 11 -13.15 5.58 4.03
C GLY A 11 -12.14 6.53 4.69
N THR A 12 -12.14 7.82 4.32
CA THR A 12 -11.22 8.81 4.91
C THR A 12 -11.55 9.08 6.37
N PHE A 13 -12.83 9.04 6.76
CA PHE A 13 -13.26 9.14 8.15
C PHE A 13 -12.75 7.97 8.99
N GLY A 14 -12.90 6.73 8.50
CA GLY A 14 -12.39 5.54 9.19
C GLY A 14 -10.88 5.56 9.37
N LEU A 15 -10.15 6.05 8.36
CA LEU A 15 -8.69 6.23 8.43
C LEU A 15 -8.32 7.25 9.52
N GLY A 16 -8.98 8.41 9.55
CA GLY A 16 -8.76 9.41 10.60
C GLY A 16 -9.07 8.89 12.01
N MET A 17 -10.17 8.15 12.18
CA MET A 17 -10.50 7.54 13.48
C MET A 17 -9.40 6.59 13.99
N ALA A 18 -8.76 5.82 13.10
CA ALA A 18 -7.65 4.93 13.46
C ALA A 18 -6.40 5.72 13.89
N GLU A 19 -6.11 6.84 13.22
CA GLU A 19 -4.93 7.67 13.50
C GLU A 19 -5.06 8.47 14.81
N PHE A 20 -6.24 8.97 15.14
CA PHE A 20 -6.48 9.73 16.37
C PHE A 20 -6.82 8.85 17.57
N GLY A 21 -7.39 7.66 17.35
CA GLY A 21 -7.80 6.76 18.43
C GLY A 21 -6.66 6.35 19.36
N ILE A 22 -5.45 6.15 18.82
CA ILE A 22 -4.27 5.76 19.61
C ILE A 22 -3.85 6.83 20.62
N MET A 23 -4.08 8.11 20.32
CA MET A 23 -3.73 9.20 21.25
C MET A 23 -4.59 9.15 22.52
N GLY A 24 -5.83 8.65 22.42
CA GLY A 24 -6.75 8.52 23.54
C GLY A 24 -6.45 7.36 24.48
N VAL A 25 -5.72 6.33 24.01
CA VAL A 25 -5.37 5.14 24.80
C VAL A 25 -3.87 5.03 25.07
N LEU A 26 -3.10 6.06 24.73
CA LEU A 26 -1.63 6.02 24.80
C LEU A 26 -1.11 5.80 26.22
N THR A 27 -1.76 6.40 27.22
CA THR A 27 -1.34 6.30 28.62
C THR A 27 -1.60 4.88 29.17
N GLU A 28 -2.72 4.29 28.79
CA GLU A 28 -3.14 2.93 29.13
C GLU A 28 -2.23 1.91 28.43
N LEU A 29 -1.93 2.11 27.14
CA LEU A 29 -0.94 1.32 26.41
C LEU A 29 0.42 1.36 27.10
N ALA A 30 0.88 2.54 27.53
CA ALA A 30 2.16 2.68 28.23
C ALA A 30 2.16 1.92 29.57
N ARG A 31 1.06 1.95 30.32
CA ARG A 31 0.89 1.20 31.58
C ARG A 31 0.87 -0.31 31.36
N ASP A 32 0.11 -0.79 30.38
CA ASP A 32 -0.08 -2.21 30.11
C ASP A 32 1.20 -2.87 29.58
N VAL A 33 1.98 -2.13 28.78
CA VAL A 33 3.27 -2.59 28.23
C VAL A 33 4.43 -2.32 29.21
N GLY A 34 4.20 -1.54 30.28
CA GLY A 34 5.22 -1.20 31.28
C GLY A 34 6.31 -0.26 30.77
N ILE A 35 6.01 0.58 29.77
CA ILE A 35 6.95 1.53 29.16
C ILE A 35 6.62 2.98 29.56
N THR A 36 7.58 3.88 29.37
CA THR A 36 7.36 5.30 29.62
C THR A 36 6.50 5.94 28.52
N ILE A 37 5.77 7.01 28.83
CA ILE A 37 4.95 7.74 27.85
C ILE A 37 5.78 8.21 26.63
N PRO A 38 7.00 8.76 26.78
CA PRO A 38 7.84 9.11 25.63
C PRO A 38 8.19 7.91 24.74
N ALA A 39 8.45 6.74 25.34
CA ALA A 39 8.72 5.51 24.59
C ALA A 39 7.49 5.05 23.80
N ALA A 40 6.29 5.11 24.40
CA ALA A 40 5.04 4.85 23.69
C ALA A 40 4.80 5.85 22.53
N GLY A 41 5.22 7.10 22.70
CA GLY A 41 5.20 8.12 21.65
C GLY A 41 6.03 7.75 20.41
N HIS A 42 7.19 7.11 20.58
CA HIS A 42 7.98 6.63 19.44
C HIS A 42 7.24 5.60 18.59
N MET A 43 6.37 4.77 19.18
CA MET A 43 5.55 3.82 18.42
C MET A 43 4.62 4.54 17.43
N ILE A 44 4.01 5.65 17.85
CA ILE A 44 3.20 6.50 16.99
C ILE A 44 4.05 7.11 15.87
N SER A 45 5.26 7.58 16.19
CA SER A 45 6.17 8.14 15.18
C SER A 45 6.57 7.11 14.12
N PHE A 46 6.89 5.88 14.52
CA PHE A 46 7.21 4.80 13.56
C PHE A 46 6.02 4.41 12.70
N TYR A 47 4.81 4.36 13.28
CA TYR A 47 3.58 4.16 12.52
C TYR A 47 3.38 5.27 11.48
N ALA A 48 3.44 6.54 11.89
CA ALA A 48 3.29 7.69 11.00
C ALA A 48 4.33 7.68 9.87
N PHE A 49 5.58 7.36 10.20
CA PHE A 49 6.65 7.18 9.21
C PHE A 49 6.31 6.07 8.20
N GLY A 50 5.80 4.93 8.67
CA GLY A 50 5.31 3.86 7.81
C GLY A 50 4.17 4.28 6.88
N VAL A 51 3.19 5.03 7.39
CA VAL A 51 2.08 5.58 6.59
C VAL A 51 2.60 6.51 5.49
N VAL A 52 3.51 7.43 5.83
CA VAL A 52 4.12 8.36 4.86
C VAL A 52 4.87 7.60 3.77
N LEU A 53 5.70 6.62 4.14
CA LEU A 53 6.43 5.80 3.17
C LEU A 53 5.49 4.97 2.29
N GLY A 54 4.42 4.41 2.87
CA GLY A 54 3.43 3.63 2.13
C GLY A 54 2.68 4.49 1.11
N ALA A 55 2.18 5.65 1.52
CA ALA A 55 1.47 6.57 0.65
C ALA A 55 2.39 7.15 -0.46
N ALA A 56 3.57 7.64 -0.08
CA ALA A 56 4.53 8.19 -1.04
C ALA A 56 5.05 7.12 -2.01
N GLY A 57 5.41 5.94 -1.50
CA GLY A 57 5.87 4.81 -2.30
C GLY A 57 4.80 4.34 -3.30
N GLY A 58 3.55 4.23 -2.85
CA GLY A 58 2.42 3.91 -3.72
C GLY A 58 2.23 4.92 -4.84
N GLN A 59 2.30 6.21 -4.53
CA GLN A 59 2.18 7.28 -5.53
C GLN A 59 3.34 7.27 -6.53
N ILE A 60 4.57 7.06 -6.06
CA ILE A 60 5.76 6.93 -6.92
C ILE A 60 5.59 5.76 -7.88
N ALA A 61 5.18 4.59 -7.37
CA ALA A 61 4.94 3.40 -8.20
C ALA A 61 3.83 3.64 -9.24
N PHE A 62 2.75 4.31 -8.86
CA PHE A 62 1.65 4.65 -9.77
C PHE A 62 2.11 5.59 -10.89
N ASN A 63 2.83 6.66 -10.55
CA ASN A 63 3.36 7.60 -11.53
C ASN A 63 4.36 6.94 -12.47
N LEU A 64 5.24 6.08 -11.93
CA LEU A 64 6.22 5.34 -12.72
C LEU A 64 5.53 4.37 -13.70
N GLY A 65 4.54 3.60 -13.23
CA GLY A 65 3.76 2.71 -14.08
C GLY A 65 3.02 3.46 -15.19
N SER A 66 2.45 4.63 -14.87
CA SER A 66 1.76 5.48 -15.84
C SER A 66 2.72 6.03 -16.90
N ALA A 67 3.91 6.48 -16.49
CA ALA A 67 4.93 6.98 -17.40
C ALA A 67 5.46 5.88 -18.34
N ILE A 68 5.73 4.69 -17.81
CA ILE A 68 6.16 3.52 -18.61
C ILE A 68 5.06 3.14 -19.59
N GLY A 69 3.80 3.08 -19.15
CA GLY A 69 2.66 2.78 -20.02
C GLY A 69 2.52 3.77 -21.17
N ALA A 70 2.64 5.07 -20.89
CA ALA A 70 2.60 6.12 -21.90
C ALA A 70 3.77 6.01 -22.90
N TRP A 71 4.99 5.73 -22.43
CA TRP A 71 6.15 5.55 -23.30
C TRP A 71 5.99 4.32 -24.21
N CYS A 72 5.62 3.16 -23.66
CA CYS A 72 5.36 1.96 -24.46
C CYS A 72 4.25 2.19 -25.48
N GLY A 73 3.18 2.89 -25.09
CA GLY A 73 2.10 3.24 -26.00
C GLY A 73 2.56 4.17 -27.13
N GLY A 74 3.37 5.18 -26.82
CA GLY A 74 3.98 6.07 -27.81
C GLY A 74 4.89 5.33 -28.80
N LEU A 75 5.69 4.38 -28.31
CA LEU A 75 6.56 3.54 -29.15
C LEU A 75 5.74 2.73 -30.17
N MET A 76 4.60 2.16 -29.79
CA MET A 76 3.74 1.43 -30.72
C MET A 76 3.19 2.32 -31.83
N LEU A 77 2.83 3.56 -31.51
CA LEU A 77 2.38 4.54 -32.50
C LEU A 77 3.52 4.91 -33.46
N THR A 78 4.74 5.12 -32.95
CA THR A 78 5.92 5.41 -33.80
C THR A 78 6.27 4.23 -34.72
N LEU A 79 6.03 2.99 -34.28
CA LEU A 79 6.24 1.79 -35.07
C LEU A 79 5.12 1.52 -36.11
N GLY A 80 4.09 2.38 -36.17
CA GLY A 80 3.00 2.29 -37.15
C GLY A 80 1.87 1.34 -36.76
N PHE A 81 1.83 0.86 -35.51
CA PHE A 81 0.71 0.04 -35.04
C PHE A 81 -0.57 0.87 -34.88
N ALA A 82 -1.73 0.26 -35.17
CA ALA A 82 -3.02 0.91 -34.98
C ALA A 82 -3.33 1.19 -33.50
N TYR A 83 -4.14 2.21 -33.24
CA TYR A 83 -4.46 2.71 -31.88
C TYR A 83 -5.01 1.62 -30.94
N HIS A 84 -5.71 0.62 -31.47
CA HIS A 84 -6.25 -0.48 -30.66
C HIS A 84 -5.16 -1.36 -30.03
N TYR A 85 -3.97 -1.41 -30.61
CA TYR A 85 -2.87 -2.23 -30.09
C TYR A 85 -2.09 -1.54 -28.97
N VAL A 86 -2.21 -0.21 -28.82
CA VAL A 86 -1.46 0.62 -27.87
C VAL A 86 -1.63 0.15 -26.41
N ALA A 87 -2.76 -0.46 -26.07
CA ALA A 87 -3.05 -0.96 -24.73
C ALA A 87 -2.40 -2.32 -24.41
N LEU A 88 -1.91 -3.07 -25.41
CA LEU A 88 -1.38 -4.42 -25.21
C LEU A 88 -0.16 -4.49 -24.29
N PRO A 89 0.87 -3.62 -24.42
CA PRO A 89 2.03 -3.66 -23.53
C PRO A 89 1.64 -3.39 -22.06
N ALA A 90 0.73 -2.44 -21.83
CA ALA A 90 0.22 -2.13 -20.49
C ALA A 90 -0.57 -3.30 -19.90
N ALA A 91 -1.36 -3.99 -20.72
CA ALA A 91 -2.07 -5.20 -20.31
C ALA A 91 -1.09 -6.32 -19.93
N LEU A 92 -0.09 -6.61 -20.78
CA LEU A 92 0.92 -7.62 -20.50
C LEU A 92 1.69 -7.33 -19.21
N LEU A 93 2.09 -6.06 -19.02
CA LEU A 93 2.76 -5.62 -17.80
C LEU A 93 1.87 -5.78 -16.57
N SER A 94 0.58 -5.45 -16.67
CA SER A 94 -0.41 -5.66 -15.60
C SER A 94 -0.61 -7.13 -15.26
N PHE A 95 -0.68 -8.00 -16.27
CA PHE A 95 -0.76 -9.44 -16.07
C PHE A 95 0.50 -9.97 -15.40
N SER A 96 1.69 -9.54 -15.84
CA SER A 96 2.96 -9.95 -15.22
C SER A 96 3.05 -9.52 -13.75
N ALA A 97 2.60 -8.31 -13.42
CA ALA A 97 2.54 -7.80 -12.05
C ALA A 97 1.55 -8.61 -11.20
N MET A 98 0.36 -8.90 -11.73
CA MET A 98 -0.65 -9.72 -11.05
C MET A 98 -0.11 -11.15 -10.82
N SER A 99 0.50 -11.78 -11.82
CA SER A 99 1.11 -13.10 -11.70
C SER A 99 2.23 -13.13 -10.67
N SER A 100 3.11 -12.13 -10.66
CA SER A 100 4.18 -12.01 -9.66
C SER A 100 3.62 -11.90 -8.24
N LEU A 101 2.59 -11.05 -8.04
CA LEU A 101 1.92 -10.90 -6.74
C LEU A 101 1.27 -12.21 -6.28
N LEU A 102 0.60 -12.92 -7.18
CA LEU A 102 -0.01 -14.21 -6.88
C LEU A 102 1.05 -15.26 -6.52
N VAL A 103 2.15 -15.35 -7.28
CA VAL A 103 3.26 -16.26 -6.99
C VAL A 103 3.87 -15.94 -5.63
N TYR A 104 4.16 -14.67 -5.35
CA TYR A 104 4.65 -14.25 -4.03
C TYR A 104 3.69 -14.64 -2.91
N GLY A 105 2.37 -14.41 -3.10
CA GLY A 105 1.34 -14.82 -2.15
C GLY A 105 1.33 -16.33 -1.90
N ARG A 106 1.49 -17.15 -2.96
CA ARG A 106 1.58 -18.62 -2.84
C ARG A 106 2.85 -19.08 -2.14
N LEU A 107 3.97 -18.39 -2.35
CA LEU A 107 5.25 -18.69 -1.70
C LEU A 107 5.24 -18.34 -0.21
N LYS A 108 4.70 -17.17 0.16
CA LYS A 108 4.54 -16.76 1.57
C LYS A 108 3.59 -17.68 2.34
N HIS A 109 2.53 -18.17 1.71
CA HIS A 109 1.60 -19.11 2.35
C HIS A 109 2.21 -20.49 2.66
N LYS A 110 3.37 -20.83 2.06
CA LYS A 110 4.08 -22.10 2.27
C LYS A 110 5.16 -22.03 3.35
N GLN A 111 5.41 -20.87 3.98
CA GLN A 111 6.38 -20.79 5.07
C GLN A 111 5.80 -21.46 6.33
N PRO A 112 6.44 -22.53 6.86
CA PRO A 112 6.03 -23.13 8.13
C PRO A 112 6.19 -22.10 9.25
N SER A 113 5.24 -22.07 10.18
CA SER A 113 5.32 -21.30 11.41
C SER A 113 6.65 -21.58 12.12
N VAL A 114 7.47 -20.54 12.29
CA VAL A 114 8.66 -20.61 13.14
C VAL A 114 8.15 -20.87 14.56
N THR A 115 8.39 -22.08 15.09
CA THR A 115 8.13 -22.41 16.49
C THR A 115 8.91 -21.45 17.40
N PRO A 116 8.28 -20.84 18.42
CA PRO A 116 9.02 -20.02 19.38
C PRO A 116 10.02 -20.92 20.12
N VAL A 117 11.29 -20.54 20.13
CA VAL A 117 12.27 -21.11 21.06
C VAL A 117 11.86 -20.61 22.44
N ALA A 118 11.25 -21.50 23.22
CA ALA A 118 11.03 -21.28 24.64
C ALA A 118 12.40 -21.14 25.32
N GLY A 119 12.65 -19.97 25.92
CA GLY A 119 13.81 -19.65 26.73
C GLY A 119 13.37 -18.76 27.88
#